data_AF-A0A455U0V9-F1
#
_entry.id   AF-A0A455U0V9-F1
#
_cell.length_a   1.000
_cell.length_b   1.000
_cell.length_c   1.000
_cell.angle_alpha   90.00
_cell.angle_beta   90.00
_cell.angle_gamma   90.00
#
_symmetry.space_group_name_H-M   'P 1'
#
loop_
_entity.id
_entity.type
_entity.pdbx_description
1 polymer ?
#
loop_
_entity_poly.entity_id
_entity_poly.type
_entity_poly.pdbx_seq_one_letter_code
_entity_poly.pdbx_strand_id
1 'polypeptide(L)'
;MEARVSRKELNNPEALYRGLQEELSTMLAPVAKPLVLEKAGTGPFVILVVGVNGVGKTTTIGKLTQRFQREGKSVMLAAGDTFRAAAVEQLKVWGERNRVPVIAQHTGADSASVIYDAVAAAKARGVDVLIADTAGRLHNKSHLMEELKKSIA
;
A
#
# COMPACT_ATOMS: atom_id res chain seq x y z
N MET A 1 -21.42 10.93 -24.68
CA MET A 1 -20.63 10.67 -25.90
C MET A 1 -21.46 10.81 -27.18
N GLU A 2 -22.61 10.12 -27.32
CA GLU A 2 -23.47 10.19 -28.52
C GLU A 2 -23.99 11.60 -28.87
N ALA A 3 -24.20 12.47 -27.86
CA ALA A 3 -24.67 13.83 -28.08
C ALA A 3 -23.57 14.86 -28.41
N ARG A 4 -22.29 14.51 -28.25
CA ARG A 4 -21.16 15.47 -28.34
C ARG A 4 -20.24 15.26 -29.54
N VAL A 5 -20.33 14.13 -30.23
CA VAL A 5 -19.57 13.90 -31.46
C VAL A 5 -20.54 13.96 -32.61
N SER A 6 -20.54 15.06 -33.35
CA SER A 6 -21.32 15.10 -34.59
C SER A 6 -20.81 14.01 -35.53
N ARG A 7 -21.68 13.42 -36.38
CA ARG A 7 -21.28 12.40 -37.38
C ARG A 7 -20.07 12.81 -38.24
N LYS A 8 -19.73 14.10 -38.32
CA LYS A 8 -18.57 14.63 -39.05
C LYS A 8 -17.25 14.60 -38.27
N GLU A 9 -17.28 14.66 -36.93
CA GLU A 9 -16.07 14.63 -36.08
C GLU A 9 -15.53 13.21 -35.85
N LEU A 10 -16.40 12.19 -36.01
CA LEU A 10 -16.00 10.77 -35.98
C LEU A 10 -15.05 10.36 -37.12
N ASN A 11 -14.92 11.18 -38.18
CA ASN A 11 -14.04 10.91 -39.32
C ASN A 11 -12.60 11.41 -39.11
N ASN A 12 -12.30 12.05 -37.97
CA ASN A 12 -10.96 12.51 -37.62
C ASN A 12 -10.44 11.65 -36.43
N PRO A 13 -9.51 10.70 -36.66
CA PRO A 13 -8.99 9.81 -35.62
C PRO A 13 -8.39 10.53 -34.41
N GLU A 14 -7.71 11.67 -34.64
CA GLU A 14 -7.11 12.48 -33.58
C GLU A 14 -8.16 13.20 -32.73
N ALA A 15 -9.28 13.62 -33.34
CA ALA A 15 -10.40 14.19 -32.61
C ALA A 15 -11.10 13.15 -31.73
N LEU A 16 -11.24 11.92 -32.24
CA LEU A 16 -11.79 10.80 -31.49
C LEU A 16 -10.90 10.42 -30.29
N TYR A 17 -9.58 10.32 -30.49
CA TYR A 17 -8.62 10.04 -29.42
C TYR A 17 -8.66 11.10 -28.32
N ARG A 18 -8.76 12.38 -28.68
CA ARG A 18 -8.89 13.48 -27.71
C ARG A 18 -10.21 13.40 -26.93
N GLY A 19 -11.33 13.20 -27.62
CA GLY A 19 -12.63 13.02 -26.97
C GLY A 19 -12.64 11.84 -26.00
N LEU A 20 -11.97 10.73 -26.34
CA LEU A 20 -11.82 9.58 -25.44
C LEU A 20 -10.96 9.90 -24.22
N GLN A 21 -9.84 10.60 -24.38
CA GLN A 21 -8.97 11.01 -23.27
C GLN A 21 -9.70 11.95 -22.30
N GLU A 22 -10.46 12.90 -22.81
CA GLU A 22 -11.26 13.83 -22.00
C GLU A 22 -12.34 13.10 -21.21
N GLU A 23 -13.05 12.15 -21.83
CA GLU A 23 -14.08 11.37 -21.16
C GLU A 23 -13.46 10.49 -20.04
N LEU A 24 -12.38 9.76 -20.34
CA LEU A 24 -11.68 8.95 -19.35
C LEU A 24 -11.14 9.80 -18.19
N SER A 25 -10.58 10.98 -18.50
CA SER A 25 -10.10 11.91 -17.48
C SER A 25 -11.24 12.44 -16.61
N THR A 26 -12.38 12.77 -17.22
CA THR A 26 -13.59 13.22 -16.51
C THR A 26 -14.14 12.12 -15.59
N MET A 27 -14.12 10.86 -16.04
CA MET A 27 -14.53 9.72 -15.23
C MET A 27 -13.62 9.49 -14.02
N LEU A 28 -12.30 9.70 -14.17
CA LEU A 28 -11.32 9.51 -13.10
C LEU A 28 -11.19 10.71 -12.15
N ALA A 29 -11.50 11.93 -12.60
CA ALA A 29 -11.30 13.16 -11.83
C ALA A 29 -11.89 13.14 -10.40
N PRO A 30 -13.10 12.59 -10.14
CA PRO A 30 -13.66 12.55 -8.79
C PRO A 30 -12.89 11.67 -7.80
N VAL A 31 -12.15 10.66 -8.31
CA VAL A 31 -11.43 9.66 -7.51
C VAL A 31 -9.91 9.85 -7.53
N ALA A 32 -9.38 10.71 -8.41
CA ALA A 32 -7.98 11.05 -8.54
C ALA A 32 -7.49 11.99 -7.41
N LYS A 33 -7.64 11.54 -6.16
CA LYS A 33 -7.23 12.30 -4.97
C LYS A 33 -5.85 11.82 -4.48
N PRO A 34 -4.96 12.73 -4.06
CA PRO A 34 -3.69 12.32 -3.46
C PRO A 34 -3.95 11.60 -2.13
N LEU A 35 -3.08 10.64 -1.80
CA LEU A 35 -3.06 10.05 -0.46
C LEU A 35 -2.54 11.10 0.51
N VAL A 36 -3.38 11.55 1.43
CA VAL A 36 -2.99 12.43 2.54
C VAL A 36 -2.74 11.56 3.76
N LEU A 37 -1.53 11.63 4.30
CA LEU A 37 -1.16 10.92 5.53
C LEU A 37 -1.64 11.72 6.75
N GLU A 38 -2.94 11.67 7.03
CA GLU A 38 -3.51 12.26 8.24
C GLU A 38 -3.09 11.42 9.45
N LYS A 39 -2.45 12.04 10.45
CA LYS A 39 -2.10 11.33 11.69
C LYS A 39 -3.39 10.98 12.43
N ALA A 40 -3.70 9.69 12.54
CA ALA A 40 -4.75 9.21 13.42
C ALA A 40 -4.25 9.30 14.87
N GLY A 41 -4.37 10.49 15.48
CA GLY A 41 -3.91 10.75 16.84
C GLY A 41 -2.39 10.67 17.00
N THR A 42 -1.91 9.98 18.04
CA THR A 42 -0.49 9.86 18.39
C THR A 42 0.26 8.73 17.66
N GLY A 43 -0.42 8.00 16.79
CA GLY A 43 0.15 6.82 16.10
C GLY A 43 0.65 7.07 14.68
N PRO A 44 1.39 6.09 14.11
CA PRO A 44 1.81 6.12 12.72
C PRO A 44 0.60 6.02 11.78
N PHE A 45 0.73 6.52 10.56
CA PHE A 45 -0.17 6.14 9.47
C PHE A 45 0.15 4.70 9.04
N VAL A 46 -0.82 3.79 9.14
CA VAL A 46 -0.61 2.36 8.85
C VAL A 46 -1.11 2.02 7.44
N ILE A 47 -0.22 1.46 6.61
CA ILE A 47 -0.52 0.97 5.26
C ILE A 47 -0.43 -0.55 5.25
N LEU A 48 -1.55 -1.22 5.07
CA LEU A 48 -1.61 -2.67 4.86
C LEU A 48 -1.57 -2.99 3.36
N VAL A 49 -0.50 -3.64 2.90
CA VAL A 49 -0.35 -3.99 1.49
C VAL A 49 -0.93 -5.38 1.25
N VAL A 50 -2.07 -5.42 0.54
CA VAL A 50 -2.79 -6.65 0.22
C VAL A 50 -2.80 -6.92 -1.29
N GLY A 51 -2.78 -8.19 -1.66
CA GLY A 51 -2.87 -8.63 -3.07
C GLY A 51 -2.65 -10.14 -3.16
N VAL A 52 -2.62 -10.71 -4.37
CA VAL A 52 -2.25 -12.13 -4.54
C VAL A 52 -0.72 -12.30 -4.58
N ASN A 53 -0.22 -13.52 -4.70
CA ASN A 53 1.22 -13.76 -4.90
C ASN A 53 1.66 -13.27 -6.30
N GLY A 54 2.90 -12.81 -6.43
CA GLY A 54 3.47 -12.41 -7.73
C GLY A 54 3.12 -11.01 -8.25
N VAL A 55 2.11 -10.33 -7.71
CA VAL A 55 1.69 -8.98 -8.17
C VAL A 55 2.63 -7.83 -7.75
N GLY A 56 3.76 -8.15 -7.11
CA GLY A 56 4.77 -7.16 -6.73
C GLY A 56 4.52 -6.42 -5.41
N LYS A 57 3.78 -6.99 -4.45
CA LYS A 57 3.50 -6.37 -3.13
C LYS A 57 4.77 -5.86 -2.42
N THR A 58 5.73 -6.74 -2.17
CA THR A 58 6.98 -6.43 -1.48
C THR A 58 7.82 -5.41 -2.26
N THR A 59 7.80 -5.47 -3.60
CA THR A 59 8.46 -4.47 -4.46
C THR A 59 7.78 -3.10 -4.34
N THR A 60 6.46 -3.04 -4.29
CA THR A 60 5.69 -1.81 -4.08
C THR A 60 5.94 -1.23 -2.70
N ILE A 61 6.08 -2.07 -1.66
CA ILE A 61 6.49 -1.62 -0.32
C ILE A 61 7.82 -0.87 -0.41
N GLY A 62 8.85 -1.46 -1.05
CA GLY A 62 10.13 -0.79 -1.23
C GLY A 62 10.04 0.57 -1.95
N LYS A 63 9.19 0.67 -2.98
CA LYS A 63 8.93 1.94 -3.69
C LYS A 63 8.23 2.98 -2.81
N LEU A 64 7.22 2.56 -2.05
CA LEU A 64 6.50 3.44 -1.12
C LEU A 64 7.41 3.95 0.00
N THR A 65 8.27 3.08 0.55
CA THR A 65 9.29 3.47 1.52
C THR A 65 10.16 4.60 0.99
N GLN A 66 10.74 4.43 -0.20
CA GLN A 66 11.58 5.45 -0.80
C GLN A 66 10.81 6.75 -1.08
N ARG A 67 9.55 6.66 -1.54
CA ARG A 67 8.70 7.82 -1.76
C ARG A 67 8.47 8.61 -0.47
N PHE A 68 8.04 7.96 0.61
CA PHE A 68 7.76 8.65 1.87
C PHE A 68 9.03 9.21 2.53
N GLN A 69 10.17 8.52 2.40
CA GLN A 69 11.46 9.08 2.84
C GLN A 69 11.82 10.35 2.05
N ARG A 70 11.58 10.40 0.73
CA ARG A 70 11.77 11.62 -0.08
C ARG A 70 10.83 12.75 0.33
N GLU A 71 9.66 12.42 0.86
CA GLU A 71 8.72 13.37 1.46
C GLU A 71 9.08 13.73 2.92
N GLY A 72 10.25 13.30 3.42
CA GLY A 72 10.77 13.62 4.75
C GLY A 72 10.13 12.82 5.89
N LYS A 73 9.39 11.75 5.59
CA LYS A 73 8.71 10.91 6.59
C LYS A 73 9.62 9.83 7.12
N SER A 74 9.51 9.56 8.42
CA SER A 74 10.07 8.36 9.02
C SER A 74 9.20 7.13 8.69
N VAL A 75 9.84 6.03 8.28
CA VAL A 75 9.14 4.82 7.82
C VAL A 75 9.64 3.59 8.59
N MET A 76 8.72 2.68 8.93
CA MET A 76 8.99 1.35 9.46
C MET A 76 8.24 0.30 8.64
N LEU A 77 8.80 -0.91 8.53
CA LEU A 77 8.18 -2.03 7.81
C LEU A 77 7.78 -3.16 8.77
N ALA A 78 6.71 -3.89 8.43
CA ALA A 78 6.28 -5.09 9.15
C ALA A 78 6.18 -6.30 8.19
N ALA A 79 6.84 -7.39 8.55
CA ALA A 79 6.92 -8.63 7.76
C ALA A 79 5.73 -9.57 8.06
N GLY A 80 4.52 -9.17 7.65
CA GLY A 80 3.30 -9.96 7.89
C GLY A 80 3.08 -11.13 6.92
N ASP A 81 3.87 -11.30 5.84
CA ASP A 81 3.90 -12.56 5.06
C ASP A 81 4.76 -13.61 5.79
N THR A 82 4.27 -14.07 6.94
CA THR A 82 4.97 -15.01 7.83
C THR A 82 4.98 -16.45 7.30
N PHE A 83 4.15 -16.75 6.31
CA PHE A 83 4.04 -18.10 5.71
C PHE A 83 5.19 -18.40 4.76
N ARG A 84 5.79 -17.37 4.16
CA ARG A 84 6.88 -17.50 3.20
C ARG A 84 8.14 -16.91 3.80
N ALA A 85 9.04 -17.77 4.32
CA ALA A 85 10.33 -17.33 4.86
C ALA A 85 11.09 -16.38 3.91
N ALA A 86 11.09 -16.68 2.61
CA ALA A 86 11.71 -15.83 1.60
C ALA A 86 11.07 -14.43 1.48
N ALA A 87 9.78 -14.27 1.80
CA ALA A 87 9.12 -12.96 1.79
C ALA A 87 9.61 -12.09 2.96
N VAL A 88 9.79 -12.68 4.15
CA VAL A 88 10.38 -11.99 5.31
C VAL A 88 11.80 -11.53 4.98
N GLU A 89 12.64 -12.41 4.45
CA GLU A 89 14.02 -12.07 4.08
C GLU A 89 14.07 -11.02 2.97
N GLN A 90 13.21 -11.12 1.96
CA GLN A 90 13.11 -10.11 0.90
C GLN A 90 12.70 -8.73 1.46
N LEU A 91 11.78 -8.68 2.42
CA LEU A 91 11.38 -7.42 3.06
C LEU A 91 12.52 -6.85 3.92
N LYS A 92 13.29 -7.69 4.62
CA LYS A 92 14.48 -7.26 5.36
C LYS A 92 15.52 -6.63 4.45
N VAL A 93 15.79 -7.23 3.28
CA VAL A 93 16.69 -6.66 2.26
C VAL A 93 16.19 -5.29 1.79
N TRP A 94 14.87 -5.12 1.60
CA TRP A 94 14.30 -3.81 1.30
C TRP A 94 14.44 -2.80 2.45
N GLY A 95 14.30 -3.26 3.68
CA GLY A 95 14.53 -2.46 4.88
C GLY A 95 15.96 -1.96 4.96
N GLU A 96 16.93 -2.87 4.82
CA GLU A 96 18.37 -2.55 4.79
C GLU A 96 18.70 -1.57 3.67
N ARG A 97 18.23 -1.84 2.44
CA ARG A 97 18.45 -0.99 1.27
C ARG A 97 17.94 0.44 1.45
N ASN A 98 16.82 0.60 2.15
CA ASN A 98 16.25 1.92 2.46
C ASN A 98 16.68 2.46 3.84
N ARG A 99 17.49 1.72 4.60
CA ARG A 99 17.90 2.04 5.97
C ARG A 99 16.71 2.32 6.90
N VAL A 100 15.68 1.47 6.83
CA VAL A 100 14.48 1.55 7.69
C VAL A 100 14.35 0.29 8.56
N PRO A 101 13.85 0.41 9.80
CA PRO A 101 13.62 -0.75 10.65
C PRO A 101 12.54 -1.67 10.07
N VAL A 102 12.75 -2.98 10.22
CA VAL A 102 11.79 -4.02 9.86
C VAL A 102 11.45 -4.84 11.10
N ILE A 103 10.17 -4.92 11.43
CA ILE A 103 9.63 -5.79 12.47
C ILE A 103 9.27 -7.13 11.83
N ALA A 104 9.84 -8.20 12.34
CA ALA A 104 9.62 -9.56 11.88
C ALA A 104 9.68 -10.52 13.07
N GLN A 105 8.84 -11.55 13.06
CA GLN A 105 8.91 -12.69 13.96
C GLN A 105 9.41 -13.93 13.19
N HIS A 106 9.39 -15.10 13.83
CA HIS A 106 9.78 -16.36 13.21
C HIS A 106 8.79 -16.76 12.09
N THR A 107 9.27 -17.52 11.09
CA THR A 107 8.41 -18.08 10.04
C THR A 107 7.30 -18.93 10.65
N GLY A 108 6.07 -18.75 10.18
CA GLY A 108 4.89 -19.42 10.72
C GLY A 108 4.23 -18.70 11.90
N ALA A 109 4.79 -17.58 12.37
CA ALA A 109 4.13 -16.72 13.35
C ALA A 109 2.81 -16.17 12.84
N ASP A 110 1.92 -15.82 13.76
CA ASP A 110 0.66 -15.17 13.42
C ASP A 110 0.90 -13.76 12.83
N SER A 111 0.30 -13.48 11.68
CA SER A 111 0.53 -12.22 10.96
C SER A 111 -0.04 -11.01 11.71
N ALA A 112 -1.15 -11.18 12.44
CA ALA A 112 -1.74 -10.09 13.20
C ALA A 112 -0.85 -9.71 14.39
N SER A 113 -0.26 -10.69 15.07
CA SER A 113 0.75 -10.50 16.12
C SER A 113 1.96 -9.68 15.62
N VAL A 114 2.52 -10.02 14.44
CA VAL A 114 3.63 -9.26 13.85
C VAL A 114 3.25 -7.79 13.60
N ILE A 115 2.04 -7.55 13.07
CA ILE A 115 1.58 -6.19 12.78
C ILE A 115 1.30 -5.43 14.08
N TYR A 116 0.75 -6.09 15.10
CA TYR A 116 0.50 -5.50 16.41
C TYR A 116 1.79 -5.00 17.06
N ASP A 117 2.82 -5.85 17.12
CA ASP A 117 4.14 -5.48 17.64
C ASP A 117 4.74 -4.31 16.85
N ALA A 118 4.54 -4.31 15.52
CA ALA A 118 5.04 -3.24 14.67
C ALA A 118 4.33 -1.91 14.90
N VAL A 119 3.01 -1.91 15.12
CA VAL A 119 2.26 -0.70 15.48
C VAL A 119 2.74 -0.17 16.84
N ALA A 120 2.91 -1.04 17.83
CA ALA A 120 3.43 -0.64 19.15
C ALA A 120 4.84 -0.05 19.06
N ALA A 121 5.75 -0.69 18.31
CA ALA A 121 7.11 -0.20 18.09
C ALA A 121 7.14 1.13 17.33
N ALA A 122 6.29 1.29 16.31
CA ALA A 122 6.19 2.52 15.53
C ALA A 122 5.63 3.69 16.38
N LYS A 123 4.62 3.44 17.22
CA LYS A 123 4.10 4.41 18.20
C LYS A 123 5.19 4.84 19.18
N ALA A 124 5.88 3.89 19.80
CA ALA A 124 6.93 4.17 20.79
C ALA A 124 8.12 4.95 20.20
N ARG A 125 8.41 4.77 18.91
CA ARG A 125 9.50 5.45 18.19
C ARG A 125 9.06 6.73 17.47
N GLY A 126 7.78 7.11 17.54
CA GLY A 126 7.24 8.28 16.85
C GLY A 126 7.37 8.22 15.32
N VAL A 127 7.26 7.02 14.73
CA VAL A 127 7.37 6.83 13.28
C VAL A 127 6.13 7.40 12.58
N ASP A 128 6.31 8.05 11.43
CA ASP A 128 5.21 8.66 10.68
C ASP A 128 4.41 7.63 9.89
N VAL A 129 5.08 6.64 9.28
CA VAL A 129 4.43 5.64 8.40
C VAL A 129 4.89 4.21 8.75
N LEU A 130 3.94 3.32 8.99
CA LEU A 130 4.17 1.88 9.09
C LEU A 130 3.60 1.19 7.85
N ILE A 131 4.42 0.41 7.13
CA ILE A 131 3.98 -0.34 5.95
C ILE A 131 4.09 -1.86 6.23
N ALA A 132 2.96 -2.56 6.22
CA ALA A 132 2.88 -3.99 6.51
C ALA A 132 2.70 -4.83 5.24
N ASP A 133 3.59 -5.80 5.02
CA ASP A 133 3.39 -6.85 4.00
C ASP A 133 2.39 -7.89 4.51
N THR A 134 1.68 -8.55 3.59
CA THR A 134 0.71 -9.61 3.93
C THR A 134 0.85 -10.80 2.99
N ALA A 135 0.44 -11.98 3.47
CA ALA A 135 0.40 -13.18 2.65
C ALA A 135 -0.57 -13.00 1.45
N GLY A 136 -0.15 -13.49 0.27
CA GLY A 136 -0.90 -13.30 -0.97
C GLY A 136 -2.06 -14.27 -1.21
N ARG A 137 -2.71 -14.77 -0.15
CA ARG A 137 -3.82 -15.73 -0.23
C ARG A 137 -5.14 -15.03 0.09
N LEU A 138 -6.02 -14.90 -0.91
CA LEU A 138 -7.28 -14.13 -0.80
C LEU A 138 -8.24 -14.68 0.27
N HIS A 139 -8.21 -15.99 0.52
CA HIS A 139 -9.13 -16.69 1.42
C HIS A 139 -8.90 -16.43 2.92
N ASN A 140 -7.70 -15.97 3.32
CA ASN A 140 -7.33 -15.79 4.75
C ASN A 140 -7.40 -14.34 5.25
N LYS A 141 -7.89 -13.40 4.44
CA LYS A 141 -7.78 -11.97 4.77
C LYS A 141 -8.89 -11.45 5.68
N SER A 142 -10.04 -12.11 5.77
CA SER A 142 -11.15 -11.67 6.62
C SER A 142 -10.78 -11.66 8.11
N HIS A 143 -10.14 -12.72 8.61
CA HIS A 143 -9.67 -12.80 10.01
C HIS A 143 -8.64 -11.71 10.33
N LEU A 144 -7.62 -11.56 9.47
CA LEU A 144 -6.60 -10.52 9.61
C LEU A 144 -7.23 -9.12 9.63
N MET A 145 -8.19 -8.85 8.74
CA MET A 145 -8.86 -7.55 8.70
C MET A 145 -9.74 -7.29 9.93
N GLU A 146 -10.35 -8.32 10.53
CA GLU A 146 -11.06 -8.20 11.81
C GLU A 146 -10.11 -7.88 12.97
N GLU A 147 -8.98 -8.57 13.06
CA GLU A 147 -7.98 -8.32 14.11
C GLU A 147 -7.33 -6.94 13.98
N LEU A 148 -7.07 -6.50 12.75
CA LEU A 148 -6.56 -5.15 12.49
C LEU A 148 -7.60 -4.08 12.84
N LYS A 149 -8.89 -4.29 12.56
CA LYS A 149 -9.94 -3.35 12.98
C LYS A 149 -10.01 -3.19 14.50
N LYS A 150 -9.84 -4.28 15.26
CA LYS A 150 -9.87 -4.23 16.74
C LYS A 150 -8.67 -3.52 17.36
N SER A 151 -7.52 -3.52 16.67
CA SER A 151 -6.24 -3.02 17.19
C SER A 151 -5.86 -1.61 16.72
N ILE A 152 -6.50 -1.12 15.65
CA ILE A 152 -6.31 0.23 15.09
C ILE A 152 -7.38 1.21 15.63
N ALA A 153 -8.46 0.70 16.23
CA ALA A 153 -9.50 1.50 16.90
C ALA A 153 -9.04 2.10 18.23
#